data_AF-A0A015XKQ6-F1
#
_entry.id   AF-A0A015XKQ6-F1
#
_cell.length_a   1.000
_cell.length_b   1.000
_cell.length_c   1.000
_cell.angle_alpha   90.00
_cell.angle_beta   90.00
_cell.angle_gamma   90.00
#
_symmetry.space_group_name_H-M   'P 1'
#
loop_
_entity.id
_entity.type
_entity.pdbx_description
1 polymer ?
#
loop_
_entity_poly.entity_id
_entity_poly.type
_entity_poly.pdbx_seq_one_letter_code
_entity_poly.pdbx_strand_id
1 'polypeptide(L)'
;MKKVTIKPNQTIFDIASQEYGTCEAVGIILKENGTLANDPAAKVAAGIDAVNDKGFYFDLPLETGAVIQIDTDSRLVRKSIIREIDKEVTTFNL
;
A
#
# COMPACT_ATOMS: atom_id res chain seq x y z
N MET A 1 -16.66 -1.24 -0.80
CA MET A 1 -15.69 -0.15 -0.54
C MET A 1 -15.45 0.06 0.95
N LYS A 2 -14.19 -0.03 1.39
CA LYS A 2 -13.71 0.24 2.75
C LYS A 2 -12.64 1.33 2.69
N LYS A 3 -12.58 2.21 3.69
CA LYS A 3 -11.47 3.17 3.86
C LYS A 3 -10.42 2.58 4.81
N VAL A 4 -9.15 2.65 4.42
CA VAL A 4 -8.02 2.18 5.22
C VAL A 4 -6.99 3.30 5.33
N THR A 5 -6.48 3.51 6.53
CA THR A 5 -5.37 4.44 6.77
C THR A 5 -4.06 3.69 6.61
N ILE A 6 -3.15 4.22 5.78
CA ILE A 6 -1.80 3.69 5.61
C ILE A 6 -1.04 3.82 6.93
N LYS A 7 -0.50 2.69 7.40
CA LYS A 7 0.34 2.63 8.59
C LYS A 7 1.81 2.90 8.23
N PRO A 8 2.65 3.28 9.20
CA PRO A 8 4.07 3.49 8.95
C PRO A 8 4.71 2.28 8.25
N ASN A 9 5.59 2.56 7.29
CA ASN A 9 6.38 1.57 6.56
C ASN A 9 5.58 0.55 5.73
N GLN A 10 4.30 0.79 5.44
CA GLN A 10 3.53 -0.08 4.55
C GLN A 10 3.81 0.22 3.08
N THR A 11 4.23 -0.79 2.34
CA THR A 11 4.27 -0.75 0.87
C THR A 11 2.90 -1.05 0.27
N ILE A 12 2.74 -0.84 -1.03
CA ILE A 12 1.52 -1.22 -1.74
C ILE A 12 1.26 -2.75 -1.70
N PHE A 13 2.32 -3.55 -1.62
CA PHE A 13 2.21 -5.01 -1.49
C PHE A 13 1.72 -5.43 -0.11
N ASP A 14 2.14 -4.71 0.94
CA ASP A 14 1.66 -4.94 2.30
C ASP A 14 0.15 -4.69 2.38
N ILE A 15 -0.32 -3.57 1.80
CA ILE A 15 -1.74 -3.26 1.70
C ILE A 15 -2.50 -4.33 0.90
N ALA A 16 -1.98 -4.72 -0.26
CA ALA A 16 -2.61 -5.74 -1.09
C ALA A 16 -2.73 -7.08 -0.35
N SER A 17 -1.67 -7.48 0.36
CA SER A 17 -1.66 -8.69 1.17
C SER A 17 -2.63 -8.60 2.35
N GLN A 18 -2.62 -7.49 3.09
CA GLN A 18 -3.44 -7.33 4.29
C GLN A 18 -4.94 -7.20 3.97
N GLU A 19 -5.29 -6.43 2.94
CA GLU A 19 -6.69 -6.07 2.66
C GLU A 19 -7.36 -6.97 1.61
N TYR A 20 -6.58 -7.60 0.73
CA TYR A 20 -7.09 -8.55 -0.28
C TYR A 20 -6.59 -9.98 -0.09
N GLY A 21 -5.58 -10.23 0.74
CA GLY A 21 -4.96 -11.56 0.85
C GLY A 21 -4.14 -11.96 -0.39
N THR A 22 -3.84 -11.02 -1.29
CA THR A 22 -3.07 -11.29 -2.52
C THR A 22 -2.42 -10.02 -3.07
N CYS A 23 -1.18 -10.13 -3.54
CA CYS A 23 -0.49 -9.04 -4.24
C CYS A 23 -1.07 -8.74 -5.63
N GLU A 24 -1.92 -9.61 -6.19
CA GLU A 24 -2.62 -9.36 -7.46
C GLU A 24 -3.52 -8.11 -7.39
N ALA A 25 -3.91 -7.70 -6.18
CA ALA A 25 -4.74 -6.52 -5.95
C ALA A 25 -4.01 -5.17 -6.12
N VAL A 26 -2.69 -5.17 -6.30
CA VAL A 26 -1.93 -3.92 -6.51
C VAL A 26 -2.50 -3.09 -7.67
N GLY A 27 -2.88 -3.73 -8.78
CA GLY A 27 -3.41 -3.03 -9.94
C GLY A 27 -4.76 -2.33 -9.67
N ILE A 28 -5.66 -2.97 -8.91
CA ILE A 28 -6.94 -2.34 -8.55
C ILE A 28 -6.73 -1.23 -7.51
N ILE A 29 -5.82 -1.41 -6.55
CA ILE A 29 -5.47 -0.37 -5.57
C ILE A 29 -4.97 0.89 -6.29
N LEU A 30 -4.04 0.76 -7.24
CA LEU A 30 -3.55 1.90 -8.02
C LEU A 30 -4.66 2.57 -8.86
N LYS A 31 -5.51 1.76 -9.50
CA LYS A 31 -6.61 2.27 -10.32
C LYS A 31 -7.62 3.08 -9.51
N GLU A 32 -7.93 2.64 -8.29
CA GLU A 32 -8.94 3.27 -7.44
C GLU A 32 -8.39 4.43 -6.61
N ASN A 33 -7.07 4.53 -6.48
CA ASN A 33 -6.40 5.51 -5.64
C ASN A 33 -5.32 6.27 -6.43
N GLY A 34 -5.73 7.00 -7.47
CA GLY A 34 -4.80 7.69 -8.39
C GLY A 34 -3.92 8.78 -7.75
N THR A 35 -4.18 9.16 -6.49
CA THR A 35 -3.36 10.10 -5.72
C THR A 35 -2.40 9.40 -4.75
N LEU A 36 -2.22 8.08 -4.84
CA LEU A 36 -1.25 7.36 -4.04
C LEU A 36 0.16 7.91 -4.29
N ALA A 37 0.91 8.14 -3.21
CA ALA A 37 2.31 8.55 -3.27
C ALA A 37 3.14 7.75 -2.26
N ASN A 38 4.44 7.64 -2.53
CA ASN A 38 5.39 7.12 -1.56
C ASN A 38 5.72 8.18 -0.50
N ASP A 39 6.13 7.72 0.68
CA ASP A 39 6.63 8.59 1.74
C ASP A 39 7.87 9.39 1.26
N PRO A 40 7.85 10.74 1.34
CA PRO A 40 8.97 11.57 0.95
C PRO A 40 10.28 11.24 1.69
N ALA A 41 10.21 10.88 2.97
CA ALA A 41 11.40 10.52 3.75
C ALA A 41 12.02 9.21 3.24
N ALA A 42 11.19 8.24 2.84
CA ALA A 42 11.68 7.00 2.26
C ALA A 42 12.30 7.21 0.87
N LYS A 43 11.74 8.11 0.05
CA LYS A 43 12.39 8.54 -1.21
C LYS A 43 13.78 9.13 -0.95
N VAL A 44 13.89 10.06 0.01
CA VAL A 44 15.18 10.67 0.37
C VAL A 44 16.18 9.62 0.86
N ALA A 45 15.75 8.68 1.71
CA ALA A 45 16.58 7.58 2.20
C ALA A 45 17.09 6.68 1.06
N ALA A 46 16.29 6.50 0.00
CA ALA A 46 16.66 5.76 -1.20
C ALA A 46 17.52 6.59 -2.20
N GLY A 47 17.90 7.82 -1.86
CA GLY A 47 18.67 8.71 -2.73
C GLY A 47 17.84 9.32 -3.87
N ILE A 48 16.52 9.31 -3.77
CA ILE A 48 15.59 9.87 -4.76
C ILE A 48 15.21 11.29 -4.32
N ASP A 49 15.24 12.23 -5.27
CA ASP A 49 14.79 13.61 -5.05
C ASP A 49 13.27 13.67 -4.89
N ALA A 50 12.79 13.64 -3.64
CA ALA A 50 11.37 13.68 -3.34
C ALA A 50 10.64 14.96 -3.82
N VAL A 51 11.36 16.05 -4.11
CA VAL A 51 10.77 17.31 -4.58
C VAL A 51 10.46 17.21 -6.07
N ASN A 52 11.43 16.80 -6.87
CA ASN A 52 11.32 16.80 -8.33
C ASN A 52 10.81 15.47 -8.89
N ASP A 53 11.06 14.35 -8.20
CA ASP A 53 10.59 13.05 -8.62
C ASP A 53 9.13 12.81 -8.20
N LYS A 54 8.24 12.76 -9.20
CA LYS A 54 6.81 12.42 -9.03
C LYS A 54 6.50 10.96 -9.36
N GLY A 55 7.52 10.12 -9.51
CA GLY A 55 7.38 8.69 -9.74
C GLY A 55 6.75 7.96 -8.55
N PHE A 56 6.12 6.83 -8.84
CA PHE A 56 5.62 5.88 -7.86
C PHE A 56 6.50 4.64 -7.86
N TYR A 57 6.94 4.22 -6.68
CA TYR A 57 7.87 3.11 -6.46
C TYR A 57 7.16 2.05 -5.62
N PHE A 58 7.06 0.83 -6.15
CA PHE A 58 6.30 -0.25 -5.53
C PHE A 58 6.96 -0.80 -4.26
N ASP A 59 8.28 -0.67 -4.18
CA ASP A 59 9.17 -1.14 -3.12
C ASP A 59 9.42 -0.10 -2.03
N LEU A 60 8.90 1.12 -2.18
CA LEU A 60 8.95 2.14 -1.14
C LEU A 60 7.64 2.21 -0.35
N PRO A 61 7.68 2.57 0.94
CA PRO A 61 6.48 2.75 1.73
C PRO A 61 5.62 3.88 1.18
N LEU A 62 4.31 3.73 1.36
CA LEU A 62 3.30 4.72 1.04
C LEU A 62 3.31 5.86 2.06
N GLU A 63 2.74 7.00 1.70
CA GLU A 63 2.60 8.14 2.60
C GLU A 63 1.78 7.75 3.85
N THR A 64 2.45 7.79 5.01
CA THR A 64 1.85 7.41 6.29
C THR A 64 0.65 8.31 6.62
N GLY A 65 -0.45 7.71 7.06
CA GLY A 65 -1.67 8.45 7.40
C GLY A 65 -2.58 8.78 6.21
N ALA A 66 -2.14 8.55 4.97
CA ALA A 66 -3.00 8.65 3.81
C ALA A 66 -4.18 7.67 3.92
N VAL A 67 -5.36 8.08 3.42
CA VAL A 67 -6.56 7.25 3.44
C VAL A 67 -6.84 6.75 2.03
N ILE A 68 -6.91 5.42 1.89
CA ILE A 68 -7.11 4.75 0.61
C ILE A 68 -8.44 3.99 0.60
N GLN A 69 -8.97 3.76 -0.60
CA GLN A 69 -10.15 2.96 -0.87
C GLN A 69 -9.76 1.52 -1.22
N ILE A 70 -10.44 0.57 -0.57
CA ILE A 70 -10.32 -0.86 -0.80
C ILE A 70 -11.68 -1.39 -1.31
N ASP A 71 -11.69 -1.98 -2.50
CA ASP A 71 -12.84 -2.72 -3.00
C ASP A 71 -12.95 -4.11 -2.34
N THR A 72 -13.70 -4.13 -1.24
CA THR A 72 -14.03 -5.35 -0.47
C THR A 72 -14.91 -6.35 -1.23
N ASP A 73 -15.52 -5.95 -2.34
CA ASP A 73 -16.40 -6.79 -3.15
C ASP A 73 -15.66 -7.35 -4.39
N SER A 74 -14.39 -6.97 -4.57
CA SER A 74 -13.53 -7.47 -5.63
C SER A 74 -13.37 -8.99 -5.59
N ARG A 75 -13.32 -9.60 -6.78
CA ARG A 75 -13.04 -11.04 -6.94
C ARG A 75 -11.62 -11.42 -6.48
N LEU A 76 -10.74 -10.44 -6.29
CA LEU A 76 -9.38 -10.66 -5.81
C LEU A 76 -9.34 -10.86 -4.28
N VAL A 77 -10.42 -10.59 -3.55
CA VAL A 77 -10.47 -10.75 -2.09
C VAL A 77 -10.41 -12.22 -1.69
N ARG A 78 -9.31 -12.64 -1.09
CA ARG A 78 -9.08 -13.98 -0.55
C ARG A 78 -9.41 -14.03 0.94
N LYS A 79 -10.70 -14.16 1.26
CA LYS A 79 -11.22 -14.14 2.65
C LYS A 79 -10.57 -15.17 3.58
N SER A 80 -10.18 -16.33 3.06
CA SER A 80 -9.46 -17.34 3.85
C SER A 80 -8.10 -16.85 4.31
N ILE A 81 -7.35 -16.15 3.46
CA ILE A 81 -6.03 -15.60 3.79
C ILE A 81 -6.17 -14.43 4.74
N ILE A 82 -7.07 -13.48 4.45
CA ILE A 82 -7.27 -12.29 5.29
C ILE A 82 -7.60 -12.68 6.74
N ARG A 83 -8.35 -13.76 6.96
CA ARG A 83 -8.70 -14.23 8.32
C ARG A 83 -7.51 -14.74 9.12
N GLU A 84 -6.46 -15.22 8.46
CA GLU A 84 -5.23 -15.71 9.11
C GLU A 84 -4.23 -14.57 9.37
N ILE A 85 -4.45 -13.37 8.81
CA ILE A 85 -3.63 -12.19 9.07
C ILE A 85 -4.12 -11.53 10.35
N ASP A 86 -3.49 -11.87 11.47
CA ASP A 86 -3.81 -11.38 12.82
C ASP A 86 -2.94 -10.20 13.26
N LYS A 87 -1.94 -9.84 12.46
CA LYS A 87 -0.98 -8.76 12.70
C LYS A 87 -0.93 -7.79 11.53
N GLU A 88 -0.41 -6.62 11.81
CA GLU A 88 -0.13 -5.63 10.76
C GLU A 88 0.93 -6.18 9.79
N VAL A 89 0.68 -6.03 8.50
CA VAL A 89 1.65 -6.40 7.47
C VAL A 89 2.47 -5.16 7.17
N THR A 90 3.74 -5.19 7.54
CA THR A 90 4.75 -4.17 7.22
C THR A 90 6.03 -4.90 6.87
N THR A 91 6.55 -4.70 5.66
CA THR A 91 7.77 -5.40 5.20
C THR A 91 8.96 -4.47 4.97
N PHE A 92 8.72 -3.16 4.89
CA PHE A 92 9.78 -2.18 4.72
C PHE A 92 10.47 -1.89 6.07
N ASN A 93 11.80 -2.09 6.10
CA ASN A 93 12.66 -1.69 7.21
C ASN A 93 13.62 -0.63 6.70
N LEU A 94 13.67 0.51 7.39
CA LEU A 94 14.68 1.56 7.18
C LEU A 94 16.02 1.16 7.79
#